data_AF-A0A967IG51-F1
#
_entry.id   AF-A0A967IG51-F1
#
_cell.length_a   1.000
_cell.length_b   1.000
_cell.length_c   1.000
_cell.angle_alpha   90.00
_cell.angle_beta   90.00
_cell.angle_gamma   90.00
#
_symmetry.space_group_name_H-M   'P 1'
#
loop_
_entity.id
_entity.type
_entity.pdbx_description
1 polymer ?
#
loop_
_entity_poly.entity_id
_entity_poly.type
_entity_poly.pdbx_seq_one_letter_code
_entity_poly.pdbx_strand_id
1 'polypeptide(L)'
;LAAQVRDVSIALYSAAVEYAATRGIIIADTKFEFGLDENGTLTLMDEVLTPDSSRFWPADSYEEGKNPPSFDKQFVRDWLESTGWNKQPPAPAVPAEVAQKT
;
A
#
# COMPACT_ATOMS: atom_id res chain seq x y z
N LEU A 1 12.14 -0.25 -23.56
CA LEU A 1 12.18 -0.17 -22.09
C LEU A 1 10.80 0.00 -21.46
N ALA A 2 10.04 1.06 -21.75
CA ALA A 2 8.72 1.29 -21.12
C ALA A 2 7.73 0.11 -21.23
N ALA A 3 7.65 -0.55 -22.39
CA ALA A 3 6.81 -1.75 -22.56
C ALA A 3 7.25 -2.90 -21.64
N GLN A 4 8.56 -3.13 -21.51
CA GLN A 4 9.10 -4.15 -20.62
C GLN A 4 8.79 -3.84 -19.15
N VAL A 5 8.93 -2.59 -18.72
CA VAL A 5 8.54 -2.15 -17.38
C VAL A 5 7.06 -2.42 -17.13
N ARG A 6 6.18 -2.04 -18.06
CA ARG A 6 4.74 -2.33 -17.97
C ARG A 6 4.50 -3.83 -17.80
N ASP A 7 5.06 -4.64 -18.69
CA ASP A 7 4.78 -6.07 -18.74
C ASP A 7 5.27 -6.78 -17.46
N VAL A 8 6.47 -6.42 -16.97
CA VAL A 8 7.02 -6.96 -15.72
C VAL A 8 6.21 -6.50 -14.50
N SER A 9 5.85 -5.20 -14.41
CA SER A 9 5.03 -4.68 -13.31
C SER A 9 3.69 -5.42 -13.20
N ILE A 10 3.01 -5.63 -14.33
CA ILE A 10 1.72 -6.34 -14.34
C ILE A 10 1.89 -7.82 -13.97
N ALA A 11 2.96 -8.48 -14.45
CA ALA A 11 3.24 -9.87 -14.09
C ALA A 11 3.51 -10.04 -12.59
N LEU A 12 4.34 -9.17 -12.00
CA LEU A 12 4.65 -9.17 -10.56
C LEU A 12 3.39 -8.90 -9.72
N TYR A 13 2.62 -7.88 -10.09
CA TYR A 13 1.36 -7.55 -9.41
C TYR A 13 0.36 -8.71 -9.47
N SER A 14 0.19 -9.33 -10.64
CA SER A 14 -0.76 -10.45 -10.81
C SER A 14 -0.39 -11.64 -9.93
N ALA A 15 0.90 -12.02 -9.90
CA ALA A 15 1.38 -13.10 -9.04
C ALA A 15 1.18 -12.79 -7.55
N ALA A 16 1.40 -11.54 -7.15
CA ALA A 16 1.22 -11.09 -5.77
C ALA A 16 -0.27 -11.13 -5.34
N VAL A 17 -1.17 -10.62 -6.18
CA VAL A 17 -2.62 -10.62 -5.92
C VAL A 17 -3.14 -12.05 -5.84
N GLU A 18 -2.72 -12.94 -6.74
CA GLU A 18 -3.11 -14.35 -6.71
C GLU A 18 -2.71 -15.00 -5.39
N TYR A 19 -1.48 -14.79 -4.95
CA TYR A 19 -1.01 -15.31 -3.67
C TYR A 19 -1.76 -14.69 -2.48
N ALA A 20 -1.91 -13.37 -2.43
CA ALA A 20 -2.58 -12.66 -1.34
C ALA A 20 -4.05 -13.06 -1.19
N ALA A 21 -4.74 -13.31 -2.31
CA ALA A 21 -6.11 -13.80 -2.31
C ALA A 21 -6.25 -15.14 -1.57
N THR A 22 -5.26 -16.04 -1.66
CA THR A 22 -5.24 -17.29 -0.87
C THR A 22 -5.17 -17.08 0.65
N ARG A 23 -4.81 -15.86 1.07
CA ARG A 23 -4.69 -15.45 2.47
C ARG A 23 -5.83 -14.51 2.90
N GLY A 24 -6.84 -14.32 2.06
CA GLY A 24 -7.96 -13.42 2.35
C GLY A 24 -7.57 -11.94 2.31
N ILE A 25 -6.54 -11.58 1.56
CA ILE A 25 -6.06 -10.20 1.42
C ILE A 25 -6.24 -9.76 -0.03
N ILE A 26 -6.82 -8.57 -0.22
CA ILE A 26 -6.86 -7.85 -1.49
C ILE A 26 -5.67 -6.90 -1.52
N ILE A 27 -4.88 -6.94 -2.59
CA ILE A 27 -3.91 -5.88 -2.90
C ILE A 27 -4.60 -4.98 -3.92
N ALA A 28 -4.95 -3.76 -3.52
CA ALA A 28 -5.68 -2.85 -4.40
C ALA A 28 -4.76 -2.18 -5.43
N ASP A 29 -3.56 -1.82 -4.99
CA ASP A 29 -2.48 -1.27 -5.82
C ASP A 29 -1.13 -1.41 -5.11
N THR A 30 -0.06 -1.23 -5.87
CA THR A 30 1.32 -1.21 -5.38
C THR A 30 2.20 -0.35 -6.28
N LYS A 31 3.31 0.18 -5.73
CA LYS A 31 4.38 0.86 -6.46
C LYS A 31 5.61 -0.05 -6.52
N PHE A 32 6.06 -0.33 -7.73
CA PHE A 32 7.39 -0.90 -7.97
C PHE A 32 8.36 0.16 -8.47
N GLU A 33 9.62 0.05 -8.08
CA GLU A 33 10.73 0.78 -8.70
C GLU A 33 11.65 -0.16 -9.43
N PHE A 34 12.14 0.30 -10.58
CA PHE A 34 13.08 -0.44 -11.40
C PHE A 34 14.24 0.45 -11.80
N GLY A 35 15.41 -0.16 -11.85
CA GLY A 35 16.60 0.40 -12.49
C GLY A 35 17.15 -0.51 -13.56
N LEU A 36 18.23 -0.08 -14.20
CA LEU A 36 19.04 -0.91 -15.07
C LEU A 36 20.35 -1.25 -14.35
N ASP A 37 20.74 -2.51 -14.38
CA ASP A 37 22.06 -2.92 -13.87
C ASP A 37 23.18 -2.52 -14.85
N GLU A 38 24.43 -2.88 -14.51
CA GLU A 38 25.63 -2.60 -15.32
C GLU A 38 25.56 -3.19 -16.74
N ASN A 39 24.72 -4.21 -16.96
CA ASN A 39 24.52 -4.88 -18.24
C ASN A 39 23.28 -4.37 -19.00
N GLY A 40 22.57 -3.37 -18.47
CA GLY A 40 21.32 -2.86 -19.04
C GLY A 40 20.11 -3.76 -18.77
N THR A 41 20.18 -4.66 -17.79
CA THR A 41 19.08 -5.54 -17.39
C THR A 41 18.11 -4.80 -16.46
N LEU A 42 16.82 -4.85 -16.80
CA LEU A 42 15.77 -4.29 -15.93
C LEU A 42 15.72 -5.07 -14.61
N THR A 43 15.98 -4.37 -13.51
CA THR A 43 16.12 -4.94 -12.18
C THR A 43 15.13 -4.29 -11.22
N LEU A 44 14.38 -5.09 -10.48
CA LEU A 44 13.48 -4.64 -9.42
C LEU A 44 14.30 -4.10 -8.24
N MET A 45 13.87 -2.98 -7.68
CA MET A 45 14.56 -2.26 -6.61
C MET A 45 13.56 -1.81 -5.54
N ASP A 46 14.07 -1.04 -4.57
CA ASP A 46 13.30 -0.46 -3.45
C ASP A 46 12.59 -1.55 -2.61
N GLU A 47 11.64 -1.15 -1.75
CA GLU A 47 10.75 -2.07 -1.07
C GLU A 47 9.63 -2.55 -2.02
N VAL A 48 9.16 -3.78 -1.78
CA VAL A 48 8.25 -4.48 -2.69
C VAL A 48 7.12 -5.08 -1.86
N LEU A 49 5.88 -4.71 -2.18
CA LEU A 49 4.68 -5.28 -1.56
C LEU A 49 4.66 -5.14 -0.02
N THR A 50 5.11 -4.00 0.46
CA THR A 50 5.01 -3.59 1.87
C THR A 50 3.77 -2.72 2.09
N PRO A 51 3.27 -2.57 3.32
CA PRO A 51 2.14 -1.68 3.62
C PRO A 51 2.41 -0.19 3.34
N ASP A 52 3.69 0.20 3.19
CA ASP A 52 4.06 1.56 2.80
C ASP A 52 4.03 1.77 1.27
N SER A 53 4.31 0.72 0.50
CA SER A 53 4.32 0.73 -0.97
C SER A 53 3.02 0.25 -1.61
N SER A 54 2.10 -0.33 -0.83
CA SER A 54 0.91 -1.02 -1.32
C SER A 54 -0.29 -0.85 -0.39
N ARG A 55 -1.49 -0.90 -0.97
CA ARG A 55 -2.75 -0.89 -0.21
C ARG A 55 -3.27 -2.30 -0.03
N PHE A 56 -3.34 -2.76 1.21
CA PHE A 56 -3.87 -4.08 1.58
C PHE A 56 -5.21 -3.96 2.27
N TRP A 57 -6.22 -4.68 1.78
CA TRP A 57 -7.56 -4.73 2.37
C TRP A 57 -7.92 -6.16 2.78
N PRO A 58 -8.63 -6.35 3.90
CA PRO A 58 -9.20 -7.65 4.24
C PRO A 58 -10.34 -8.00 3.27
N ALA A 59 -10.25 -9.15 2.62
CA ALA A 59 -11.21 -9.55 1.59
C ALA A 59 -12.63 -9.80 2.14
N ASP A 60 -12.74 -10.17 3.42
CA ASP A 60 -14.01 -10.45 4.10
C ASP A 60 -14.81 -9.20 4.52
N SER A 61 -14.20 -8.01 4.40
CA SER A 61 -14.79 -6.74 4.82
C SER A 61 -14.77 -5.65 3.75
N TYR A 62 -14.20 -5.94 2.57
CA TYR A 62 -14.27 -5.06 1.42
C TYR A 62 -15.68 -5.04 0.82
N GLU A 63 -16.20 -3.84 0.56
CA GLU A 63 -17.45 -3.62 -0.14
C GLU A 63 -17.29 -2.47 -1.15
N GLU A 64 -17.75 -2.67 -2.39
CA GLU A 64 -17.74 -1.63 -3.41
C GLU A 64 -18.56 -0.40 -2.98
N GLY A 65 -18.06 0.79 -3.30
CA GLY A 65 -18.70 2.05 -2.95
C GLY A 65 -18.50 2.49 -1.49
N LYS A 66 -17.74 1.74 -0.68
CA LYS A 66 -17.32 2.11 0.67
C LYS A 66 -15.82 2.29 0.77
N ASN A 67 -15.38 3.12 1.71
CA ASN A 67 -13.97 3.19 2.05
C ASN A 67 -13.55 1.86 2.69
N PRO A 68 -12.54 1.19 2.14
CA PRO A 68 -12.11 -0.11 2.63
C PRO A 68 -11.48 0.03 4.02
N PRO A 69 -11.70 -0.95 4.92
CA PRO A 69 -10.94 -1.03 6.16
C PRO A 69 -9.48 -1.28 5.79
N SER A 70 -8.62 -0.31 6.06
CA SER A 70 -7.21 -0.41 5.70
C SER A 70 -6.40 -1.10 6.80
N PHE A 71 -5.49 -1.97 6.41
CA PHE A 71 -4.44 -2.47 7.31
C PHE A 71 -3.27 -1.49 7.47
N ASP A 72 -3.36 -0.29 6.87
CA ASP A 72 -2.31 0.73 6.90
C ASP A 72 -2.67 1.93 7.81
N LYS A 73 -1.96 3.05 7.60
CA LYS A 73 -2.04 4.33 8.35
C LYS A 73 -3.44 4.97 8.44
N GLN A 74 -4.49 4.31 7.96
CA GLN A 74 -5.87 4.80 8.01
C GLN A 74 -6.36 5.05 9.44
N PHE A 75 -5.98 4.25 10.44
CA PHE A 75 -6.36 4.52 11.84
C PHE A 75 -5.84 5.88 12.34
N VAL A 76 -4.60 6.22 12.00
CA VAL A 76 -4.00 7.52 12.34
C VAL A 76 -4.68 8.64 11.55
N ARG A 77 -5.01 8.41 10.28
CA ARG A 77 -5.70 9.41 9.44
C ARG A 77 -7.10 9.71 9.95
N ASP A 78 -7.90 8.67 10.22
CA ASP A 78 -9.26 8.81 10.74
C ASP A 78 -9.25 9.53 12.10
N TRP A 79 -8.29 9.18 12.97
CA TRP A 79 -8.11 9.88 14.24
C TRP A 79 -7.76 11.36 14.03
N LEU A 80 -6.78 11.67 13.17
CA LEU A 80 -6.40 13.05 12.88
C LEU A 80 -7.57 13.86 12.31
N GLU A 81 -8.40 13.27 11.46
CA GLU A 81 -9.61 13.93 10.93
C GLU A 81 -10.65 14.19 12.02
N SER A 82 -10.81 13.27 12.98
CA SER A 82 -11.72 13.44 14.12
C SER A 82 -11.30 14.55 15.10
N THR A 83 -10.01 14.93 15.12
CA THR A 83 -9.49 15.96 16.04
C THR A 83 -9.83 17.39 15.61
N GLY A 84 -10.32 17.58 14.37
CA GLY A 84 -10.54 18.91 13.79
C GLY A 84 -9.24 19.60 13.36
N TRP A 85 -8.12 18.88 13.27
CA TRP A 85 -6.84 19.42 12.84
C TRP A 85 -6.89 19.92 11.38
N ASN A 86 -6.51 21.17 11.17
CA ASN A 86 -6.53 21.86 9.87
C ASN A 86 -5.38 21.46 8.93
N LYS A 87 -4.64 20.38 9.25
CA LYS A 87 -3.48 19.87 8.49
C LYS A 87 -2.30 20.85 8.43
N GLN A 88 -2.24 21.85 9.31
CA GLN A 88 -1.10 22.76 9.45
C GLN A 88 -0.21 22.36 10.63
N PRO A 89 1.13 22.47 10.51
CA PRO A 89 2.03 22.17 11.62
C PRO A 89 1.80 23.08 12.84
N PRO A 90 2.01 22.58 14.07
CA PRO A 90 2.34 21.20 14.41
C PRO A 90 1.11 20.27 14.38
N ALA A 91 1.30 19.02 13.97
CA ALA A 91 0.28 17.99 14.09
C ALA A 91 0.04 17.62 15.57
N PRO A 92 -1.19 17.25 15.97
CA PRO A 92 -1.45 16.68 17.29
C PRO A 92 -0.62 15.42 17.53
N ALA A 93 -0.16 15.21 18.76
CA ALA A 93 0.53 13.99 19.14
C ALA A 93 -0.47 12.80 19.12
N VAL A 94 -0.15 11.78 18.33
CA VAL A 94 -1.00 10.58 18.19
C VAL A 94 -0.97 9.78 19.50
N PRO A 95 -2.13 9.48 20.12
CA PRO A 95 -2.21 8.66 21.33
C PRO A 95 -1.63 7.27 21.12
N ALA A 96 -1.03 6.69 22.17
CA ALA A 96 -0.41 5.36 22.10
C ALA A 96 -1.40 4.26 21.67
N GLU A 97 -2.67 4.37 22.08
CA GLU A 97 -3.74 3.45 21.70
C GLU A 97 -4.10 3.46 20.21
N VAL A 98 -3.86 4.58 19.52
CA VAL A 98 -4.05 4.72 18.07
C VAL A 98 -2.79 4.24 17.35
N ALA A 99 -1.61 4.60 17.88
CA ALA A 99 -0.33 4.16 17.34
C ALA A 99 -0.15 2.64 17.37
N GLN A 100 -0.68 1.94 18.38
CA GLN A 100 -0.62 0.48 18.50
C GLN A 100 -1.59 -0.28 17.55
N LYS A 101 -2.52 0.42 16.91
CA LYS A 101 -3.44 -0.15 15.91
C LYS A 101 -2.88 -0.05 14.48
N THR A 102 -1.74 0.63 14.32
CA THR A 102 -0.95 0.73 13.09
C THR A 102 0.25 -0.19 13.20
#